data_AF-C4XVQ0-F1
#
_entry.id   AF-C4XVQ0-F1
#
_cell.length_a   1.000
_cell.length_b   1.000
_cell.length_c   1.000
_cell.angle_alpha   90.00
_cell.angle_beta   90.00
_cell.angle_gamma   90.00
#
_symmetry.space_group_name_H-M   'P 1'
#
loop_
_entity.id
_entity.type
_entity.pdbx_description
1 polymer ?
#
loop_
_entity_poly.entity_id
_entity_poly.type
_entity_poly.pdbx_seq_one_letter_code
_entity_poly.pdbx_strand_id
1 'polypeptide(L)'
;MILDSIFCLSSLIFQRMNPEAIDPLCPLKYYQRTVNSIRYHLSLPEVEYQESGILARCLISTNLLCIYELFFVAIDSTYIKGAGSILSSILSKWNKSESLLKVSPFYNTCFWAMFVCDLVLSLKLEARSTYSLEKMWRQMEPSFFQTFDEYPVESEEASVSEVTHSNFLVSRKTTTWWQHKIMLLLCDITEYLNASEVSTKHDFEANRRFDRWKSLNLQLEEFEKNMPVYLKPLIYKPASGDRLFPLIYFKDEQTAIVTLNYKLAKLTLHVALCRNTVGQNKELVQQEIKKYATNYREKLSKDVVGIMQTYDSNQKIWPVNIHALRQAAKYIDKNSPDFAELKQLIIKVANFSHAGLHIKSMVDEQAEDK
;
A
#
# COMPACT_ATOMS: atom_id res chain seq x y z
N MET A 1 14.01 20.27 11.24
CA MET A 1 13.70 18.86 10.95
C MET A 1 12.24 18.63 10.55
N ILE A 2 11.25 18.70 11.46
CA ILE A 2 9.84 18.41 11.10
C ILE A 2 9.34 19.35 10.00
N LEU A 3 9.51 20.67 10.19
CA LEU A 3 9.13 21.65 9.17
C LEU A 3 9.87 21.42 7.85
N ASP A 4 11.17 21.11 7.89
CA ASP A 4 11.93 20.79 6.68
C ASP A 4 11.36 19.56 5.96
N SER A 5 11.01 18.49 6.68
CA SER A 5 10.39 17.30 6.06
C SER A 5 9.01 17.58 5.48
N ILE A 6 8.21 18.43 6.14
CA ILE A 6 6.92 18.88 5.62
C ILE A 6 7.12 19.69 4.35
N PHE A 7 8.06 20.66 4.34
CA PHE A 7 8.35 21.47 3.17
C PHE A 7 8.97 20.65 2.05
N CYS A 8 9.80 19.65 2.35
CA CYS A 8 10.33 18.68 1.40
C CYS A 8 9.21 17.97 0.64
N LEU A 9 8.27 17.36 1.36
CA LEU A 9 7.16 16.65 0.73
C LEU A 9 6.20 17.62 0.03
N SER A 10 5.83 18.73 0.69
CA SER A 10 4.87 19.68 0.15
C SER A 10 5.37 20.36 -1.13
N SER A 11 6.65 20.77 -1.16
CA SER A 11 7.25 21.34 -2.37
C SER A 11 7.32 20.32 -3.50
N LEU A 12 7.59 19.04 -3.20
CA LEU A 12 7.55 17.97 -4.21
C LEU A 12 6.15 17.83 -4.82
N ILE A 13 5.11 17.74 -3.98
CA ILE A 13 3.72 17.63 -4.44
C ILE A 13 3.32 18.86 -5.25
N PHE A 14 3.64 20.05 -4.75
CA PHE A 14 3.28 21.30 -5.40
C PHE A 14 3.99 21.45 -6.75
N GLN A 15 5.28 21.12 -6.84
CA GLN A 15 6.02 21.08 -8.11
C GLN A 15 5.38 20.12 -9.12
N ARG A 16 4.77 19.01 -8.67
CA ARG A 16 4.10 18.07 -9.59
C ARG A 16 2.74 18.56 -10.06
N MET A 17 2.04 19.31 -9.22
CA MET A 17 0.75 19.90 -9.57
C MET A 17 0.92 21.16 -10.43
N ASN A 18 1.97 21.94 -10.16
CA ASN A 18 2.28 23.18 -10.84
C ASN A 18 3.82 23.37 -10.94
N PRO A 19 4.47 22.82 -11.98
CA PRO A 19 5.93 22.82 -12.12
C PRO A 19 6.57 24.21 -12.18
N GLU A 20 5.86 25.21 -12.69
CA GLU A 20 6.39 26.57 -12.87
C GLU A 20 6.38 27.40 -11.59
N ALA A 21 5.61 26.97 -10.57
CA ALA A 21 5.37 27.79 -9.39
C ALA A 21 6.42 27.65 -8.28
N ILE A 22 7.30 26.63 -8.34
CA ILE A 22 8.38 26.41 -7.37
C ILE A 22 9.66 25.95 -8.08
N ASP A 23 10.81 26.48 -7.64
CA ASP A 23 12.15 26.03 -8.04
C ASP A 23 12.29 24.49 -7.88
N PRO A 24 12.64 23.75 -8.96
CA PRO A 24 12.86 22.30 -8.92
C PRO A 24 13.88 21.80 -7.89
N LEU A 25 14.80 22.65 -7.44
CA LEU A 25 15.80 22.33 -6.42
C LEU A 25 15.25 22.49 -4.99
N CYS A 26 14.09 23.14 -4.82
CA CYS A 26 13.49 23.41 -3.52
C CYS A 26 13.21 22.11 -2.72
N PRO A 27 12.56 21.07 -3.29
CA PRO A 27 12.36 19.80 -2.58
C PRO A 27 13.68 19.15 -2.16
N LEU A 28 14.70 19.19 -3.03
CA LEU A 28 16.01 18.60 -2.74
C LEU A 28 16.76 19.33 -1.60
N LYS A 29 16.68 20.66 -1.55
CA LYS A 29 17.27 21.47 -0.47
C LYS A 29 16.65 21.09 0.89
N TYR A 30 15.33 20.98 0.96
CA TYR A 30 14.64 20.57 2.18
C TYR A 30 14.90 19.10 2.54
N TYR A 31 15.00 18.22 1.54
CA TYR A 31 15.38 16.83 1.73
C TYR A 31 16.75 16.72 2.42
N GLN A 32 17.79 17.37 1.88
CA GLN A 32 19.14 17.34 2.45
C GLN A 32 19.19 17.90 3.88
N ARG A 33 18.50 19.03 4.14
CA ARG A 33 18.39 19.62 5.49
C ARG A 33 17.70 18.68 6.48
N THR A 34 16.65 17.99 6.04
CA THR A 34 15.92 17.01 6.84
C THR A 34 16.83 15.85 7.22
N VAL A 35 17.54 15.26 6.24
CA VAL A 35 18.46 14.14 6.46
C VAL A 35 19.57 14.52 7.44
N ASN A 36 20.20 15.68 7.24
CA ASN A 36 21.26 16.17 8.13
C ASN A 36 20.73 16.39 9.55
N SER A 37 19.53 16.95 9.70
CA SER A 37 18.91 17.17 11.01
C SER A 37 18.58 15.85 11.72
N ILE A 38 18.01 14.86 11.01
CA ILE A 38 17.73 13.53 11.58
C ILE A 38 19.02 12.90 12.08
N ARG A 39 20.08 12.89 11.26
CA ARG A 39 21.38 12.31 11.63
C ARG A 39 21.98 12.99 12.85
N TYR A 40 21.98 14.31 12.87
CA TYR A 40 22.47 15.08 14.02
C TYR A 40 21.73 14.71 15.29
N HIS A 41 20.39 14.75 15.28
CA HIS A 41 19.60 14.47 16.47
C HIS A 41 19.68 13.01 16.95
N LEU A 42 19.82 12.05 16.03
CA LEU A 42 20.04 10.65 16.41
C LEU A 42 21.44 10.37 16.99
N SER A 43 22.41 11.28 16.77
CA SER A 43 23.76 11.18 17.35
C SER A 43 23.88 11.78 18.75
N LEU A 44 22.86 12.50 19.21
CA LEU A 44 22.83 13.13 20.52
C LEU A 44 22.64 12.08 21.62
N PRO A 45 23.42 12.09 22.72
CA PRO A 45 23.23 11.17 23.85
C PRO A 45 21.82 11.22 24.44
N GLU A 46 21.18 12.40 24.40
CA GLU A 46 19.84 12.61 24.95
C GLU A 46 18.74 11.81 24.24
N VAL A 47 19.05 11.22 23.07
CA VAL A 47 18.14 10.36 22.31
C VAL A 47 17.68 9.13 23.10
N GLU A 48 18.47 8.71 24.09
CA GLU A 48 18.12 7.56 24.93
C GLU A 48 16.99 7.85 25.92
N TYR A 49 16.86 9.12 26.33
CA TYR A 49 15.83 9.59 27.25
C TYR A 49 14.51 9.83 26.52
N GLN A 50 13.46 9.09 26.88
CA GLN A 50 12.14 9.21 26.26
C GLN A 50 11.56 10.63 26.37
N GLU A 51 11.83 11.32 27.49
CA GLU A 51 11.35 12.68 27.78
C GLU A 51 11.87 13.72 26.79
N SER A 52 13.01 13.47 26.12
CA SER A 52 13.58 14.38 25.11
C SER A 52 12.64 14.54 23.89
N GLY A 53 11.79 13.54 23.64
CA GLY A 53 10.93 13.47 22.46
C GLY A 53 11.69 13.38 21.13
N ILE A 54 13.01 13.21 21.15
CA ILE A 54 13.86 13.25 19.95
C ILE A 54 13.47 12.12 18.99
N LEU A 55 13.34 10.89 19.49
CA LEU A 55 12.96 9.73 18.68
C LEU A 55 11.59 9.92 18.01
N ALA A 56 10.61 10.49 18.70
CA ALA A 56 9.29 10.77 18.12
C ALA A 56 9.37 11.80 16.98
N ARG A 57 10.15 12.88 17.17
CA ARG A 57 10.38 13.90 16.12
C ARG A 57 11.12 13.31 14.92
N CYS A 58 12.12 12.47 15.16
CA CYS A 58 12.85 11.77 14.10
C CYS A 58 11.93 10.80 13.36
N LEU A 59 11.07 10.06 14.07
CA LEU A 59 10.13 9.11 13.47
C LEU A 59 9.19 9.78 12.47
N ILE A 60 8.53 10.89 12.83
CA ILE A 60 7.62 11.58 11.91
C ILE A 60 8.37 12.16 10.71
N SER A 61 9.57 12.71 10.92
CA SER A 61 10.38 13.28 9.85
C SER A 61 10.87 12.21 8.88
N THR A 62 11.29 11.06 9.39
CA THR A 62 11.68 9.89 8.58
C THR A 62 10.48 9.31 7.83
N ASN A 63 9.29 9.26 8.44
CA ASN A 63 8.06 8.83 7.75
C ASN A 63 7.71 9.74 6.57
N LEU A 64 7.86 11.05 6.73
CA LEU A 64 7.65 11.99 5.61
C LEU A 64 8.68 11.78 4.49
N LEU A 65 9.93 11.42 4.82
CA LEU A 65 10.92 11.02 3.83
C LEU A 65 10.56 9.69 3.15
N CYS A 66 10.00 8.71 3.87
CA CYS A 66 9.49 7.47 3.25
C CYS A 66 8.44 7.80 2.18
N ILE A 67 7.46 8.66 2.52
CA ILE A 67 6.41 9.07 1.59
C ILE A 67 6.99 9.84 0.41
N TYR A 68 7.95 10.75 0.66
CA TYR A 68 8.66 11.47 -0.39
C TYR A 68 9.35 10.50 -1.37
N GLU A 69 10.02 9.46 -0.87
CA GLU A 69 10.69 8.49 -1.73
C GLU A 69 9.74 7.61 -2.54
N LEU A 70 8.50 7.38 -2.08
CA LEU A 70 7.51 6.59 -2.83
C LEU A 70 7.25 7.11 -4.25
N PHE A 71 7.55 8.37 -4.51
CA PHE A 71 7.34 8.94 -5.81
C PHE A 71 8.48 8.70 -6.81
N PHE A 72 9.61 8.13 -6.39
CA PHE A 72 10.74 7.85 -7.27
C PHE A 72 10.75 6.38 -7.73
N VAL A 73 11.44 6.09 -8.84
CA VAL A 73 11.55 4.71 -9.38
C VAL A 73 12.66 3.92 -8.71
N ALA A 74 13.78 4.57 -8.40
CA ALA A 74 14.87 4.00 -7.62
C ALA A 74 14.64 4.35 -6.14
N ILE A 75 14.00 3.44 -5.42
CA ILE A 75 13.75 3.58 -3.98
C ILE A 75 14.64 2.57 -3.26
N ASP A 76 15.43 3.06 -2.32
CA ASP A 76 16.05 2.20 -1.32
C ASP A 76 15.15 2.15 -0.07
N SER A 77 15.19 1.02 0.61
CA SER A 77 14.57 0.78 1.92
C SER A 77 15.15 1.62 3.07
N THR A 78 16.04 2.59 2.81
CA THR A 78 16.79 3.31 3.86
C THR A 78 15.89 3.99 4.88
N TYR A 79 14.90 4.80 4.46
CA TYR A 79 14.02 5.49 5.42
C TYR A 79 12.98 4.57 6.04
N ILE A 80 12.54 3.53 5.31
CA ILE A 80 11.69 2.49 5.89
C ILE A 80 12.44 1.80 7.04
N LYS A 81 13.68 1.35 6.81
CA LYS A 81 14.58 0.78 7.83
C LYS A 81 14.81 1.75 9.00
N GLY A 82 15.01 3.04 8.70
CA GLY A 82 15.16 4.07 9.73
C GLY A 82 13.91 4.21 10.59
N ALA A 83 12.74 4.39 9.98
CA ALA A 83 11.46 4.57 10.67
C ALA A 83 11.07 3.33 11.48
N GLY A 84 11.23 2.13 10.91
CA GLY A 84 10.93 0.88 11.61
C GLY A 84 11.89 0.61 12.78
N SER A 85 13.18 0.93 12.65
CA SER A 85 14.15 0.83 13.75
C SER A 85 13.83 1.81 14.88
N ILE A 86 13.54 3.07 14.56
CA ILE A 86 13.13 4.08 15.55
C ILE A 86 11.85 3.65 16.26
N LEU A 87 10.81 3.25 15.50
CA LEU A 87 9.54 2.83 16.08
C LEU A 87 9.72 1.58 16.96
N SER A 88 10.44 0.56 16.48
CA SER A 88 10.73 -0.64 17.26
C SER A 88 11.48 -0.31 18.56
N SER A 89 12.43 0.63 18.54
CA SER A 89 13.12 1.11 19.74
C SER A 89 12.14 1.75 20.72
N ILE A 90 11.24 2.64 20.25
CA ILE A 90 10.22 3.27 21.09
C ILE A 90 9.30 2.20 21.71
N LEU A 91 8.78 1.27 20.90
CA LEU A 91 7.91 0.19 21.36
C LEU A 91 8.60 -0.72 22.37
N SER A 92 9.88 -1.05 22.15
CA SER A 92 10.65 -1.92 23.06
C SER A 92 10.87 -1.33 24.45
N LYS A 93 10.91 0.01 24.55
CA LYS A 93 11.05 0.75 25.81
C LYS A 93 9.70 1.13 26.43
N TRP A 94 8.59 0.87 25.75
CA TRP A 94 7.25 1.17 26.25
C TRP A 94 6.78 0.10 27.24
N ASN A 95 5.93 0.49 28.18
CA ASN A 95 5.35 -0.44 29.14
C ASN A 95 4.43 -1.45 28.41
N LYS A 96 4.78 -2.73 28.48
CA LYS A 96 4.08 -3.82 27.79
C LYS A 96 2.63 -4.06 28.25
N SER A 97 2.18 -3.42 29.33
CA SER A 97 0.79 -3.56 29.82
C SER A 97 -0.24 -2.93 28.88
N GLU A 98 0.15 -1.97 28.04
CA GLU A 98 -0.72 -1.33 27.05
C GLU A 98 -0.01 -1.20 25.71
N SER A 99 -0.77 -1.34 24.62
CA SER A 99 -0.25 -1.11 23.26
C SER A 99 -0.12 0.40 23.00
N LEU A 100 1.10 0.84 22.67
CA LEU A 100 1.34 2.24 22.32
C LEU A 100 0.61 2.62 21.03
N LEU A 101 0.50 1.70 20.07
CA LEU A 101 -0.21 1.92 18.82
C LEU A 101 -1.73 2.04 18.99
N LYS A 102 -2.29 1.53 20.09
CA LYS A 102 -3.70 1.73 20.47
C LYS A 102 -3.92 3.06 21.17
N VAL A 103 -3.05 3.39 22.13
CA VAL A 103 -3.26 4.54 23.03
C VAL A 103 -2.86 5.87 22.38
N SER A 104 -1.88 5.85 21.47
CA SER A 104 -1.35 7.07 20.84
C SER A 104 -1.71 7.19 19.36
N PRO A 105 -2.60 8.13 18.98
CA PRO A 105 -2.91 8.41 17.58
C PRO A 105 -1.67 8.81 16.77
N PHE A 106 -0.67 9.45 17.40
CA PHE A 106 0.57 9.85 16.76
C PHE A 106 1.39 8.64 16.30
N TYR A 107 1.65 7.69 17.20
CA TYR A 107 2.42 6.48 16.87
C TYR A 107 1.64 5.55 15.96
N ASN A 108 0.32 5.47 16.12
CA ASN A 108 -0.58 4.79 15.19
C ASN A 108 -0.42 5.32 13.75
N THR A 109 -0.46 6.64 13.59
CA THR A 109 -0.30 7.31 12.28
C THR A 109 1.09 7.06 11.70
N CYS A 110 2.13 7.17 12.53
CA CYS A 110 3.51 6.89 12.10
C CYS A 110 3.70 5.43 11.69
N PHE A 111 3.08 4.49 12.39
CA PHE A 111 3.10 3.08 12.03
C PHE A 111 2.46 2.86 10.66
N TRP A 112 1.25 3.37 10.42
CA TRP A 112 0.57 3.18 9.14
C TRP A 112 1.29 3.85 7.98
N ALA A 113 1.86 5.04 8.17
CA ALA A 113 2.68 5.70 7.16
C ALA A 113 3.88 4.82 6.75
N MET A 114 4.64 4.32 7.71
CA MET A 114 5.78 3.42 7.46
C MET A 114 5.34 2.10 6.84
N PHE A 115 4.31 1.45 7.40
CA PHE A 115 3.82 0.15 6.98
C PHE A 115 3.32 0.18 5.53
N VAL A 116 2.57 1.21 5.15
CA VAL A 116 2.11 1.39 3.76
C VAL A 116 3.29 1.64 2.84
N CYS A 117 4.28 2.44 3.25
CA CYS A 117 5.47 2.65 2.43
C CYS A 117 6.26 1.35 2.20
N ASP A 118 6.42 0.52 3.24
CA ASP A 118 7.09 -0.78 3.14
C ASP A 118 6.34 -1.76 2.23
N LEU A 119 5.00 -1.82 2.36
CA LEU A 119 4.16 -2.62 1.47
C LEU A 119 4.25 -2.16 0.01
N VAL A 120 4.20 -0.85 -0.25
CA VAL A 120 4.35 -0.30 -1.60
C VAL A 120 5.72 -0.64 -2.18
N LEU A 121 6.79 -0.54 -1.37
CA LEU A 121 8.14 -0.89 -1.81
C LEU A 121 8.27 -2.38 -2.10
N SER A 122 7.73 -3.24 -1.23
CA SER A 122 7.64 -4.69 -1.38
C SER A 122 6.95 -5.07 -2.70
N LEU A 123 5.81 -4.43 -3.01
CA LEU A 123 5.11 -4.60 -4.28
C LEU A 123 5.91 -4.05 -5.48
N LYS A 124 6.63 -2.94 -5.35
CA LYS A 124 7.47 -2.39 -6.45
C LYS A 124 8.66 -3.28 -6.77
N LEU A 125 9.32 -3.84 -5.75
CA LEU A 125 10.53 -4.64 -5.87
C LEU A 125 10.26 -6.14 -6.04
N GLU A 126 9.01 -6.58 -5.88
CA GLU A 126 8.65 -8.00 -5.89
C GLU A 126 9.45 -8.78 -4.82
N ALA A 127 9.60 -8.15 -3.66
CA ALA A 127 10.36 -8.66 -2.53
C ALA A 127 9.44 -8.84 -1.32
N ARG A 128 9.97 -9.40 -0.22
CA ARG A 128 9.28 -9.34 1.07
C ARG A 128 9.31 -7.91 1.59
N SER A 129 8.34 -7.57 2.44
CA SER A 129 8.39 -6.36 3.26
C SER A 129 9.67 -6.37 4.11
N THR A 130 10.26 -5.20 4.31
CA THR A 130 11.47 -5.02 5.13
C THR A 130 11.23 -5.53 6.55
N TYR A 131 10.04 -5.26 7.08
CA TYR A 131 9.61 -5.71 8.39
C TYR A 131 8.41 -6.63 8.27
N SER A 132 8.60 -7.89 8.67
CA SER A 132 7.54 -8.90 8.57
C SER A 132 6.37 -8.56 9.49
N LEU A 133 5.15 -8.60 8.93
CA LEU A 133 3.93 -8.43 9.70
C LEU A 133 3.84 -9.47 10.84
N GLU A 134 4.00 -10.75 10.52
CA GLU A 134 3.82 -11.85 11.46
C GLU A 134 5.01 -12.03 12.41
N LYS A 135 6.25 -11.95 11.88
CA LYS A 135 7.46 -12.24 12.68
C LYS A 135 7.91 -11.06 13.55
N MET A 136 7.50 -9.83 13.23
CA MET A 136 7.94 -8.63 13.94
C MET A 136 6.78 -7.82 14.51
N TRP A 137 5.92 -7.25 13.66
CA TRP A 137 4.92 -6.28 14.14
C TRP A 137 3.87 -6.91 15.05
N ARG A 138 3.28 -8.04 14.66
CA ARG A 138 2.32 -8.77 15.52
C ARG A 138 2.92 -9.25 16.83
N GLN A 139 4.21 -9.57 16.86
CA GLN A 139 4.90 -10.00 18.09
C GLN A 139 5.15 -8.83 19.04
N MET A 140 5.45 -7.64 18.53
CA MET A 140 5.69 -6.46 19.36
C MET A 140 4.41 -5.85 19.90
N GLU A 141 3.35 -5.78 19.09
CA GLU A 141 2.09 -5.10 19.46
C GLU A 141 0.85 -6.01 19.27
N PRO A 142 0.80 -7.21 19.90
CA PRO A 142 -0.25 -8.20 19.62
C PRO A 142 -1.66 -7.67 19.87
N SER A 143 -1.86 -6.91 20.96
CA SER A 143 -3.18 -6.36 21.30
C SER A 143 -3.66 -5.31 20.30
N PHE A 144 -2.75 -4.60 19.61
CA PHE A 144 -3.12 -3.70 18.52
C PHE A 144 -3.69 -4.50 17.34
N PHE A 145 -2.97 -5.54 16.90
CA PHE A 145 -3.38 -6.33 15.74
C PHE A 145 -4.65 -7.16 15.97
N GLN A 146 -4.91 -7.57 17.21
CA GLN A 146 -6.17 -8.23 17.60
C GLN A 146 -7.42 -7.41 17.26
N THR A 147 -7.34 -6.07 17.19
CA THR A 147 -8.47 -5.23 16.79
C THR A 147 -8.91 -5.40 15.33
N PHE A 148 -8.08 -6.07 14.53
CA PHE A 148 -8.38 -6.41 13.14
C PHE A 148 -8.80 -7.87 12.98
N ASP A 149 -8.77 -8.68 14.03
CA ASP A 149 -9.18 -10.08 13.97
C ASP A 149 -10.71 -10.22 14.06
N GLU A 150 -11.40 -9.23 14.64
CA GLU A 150 -12.86 -9.16 14.74
C GLU A 150 -13.44 -8.08 13.80
N TYR A 151 -14.40 -8.46 12.96
CA TYR A 151 -15.09 -7.50 12.11
C TYR A 151 -15.99 -6.58 12.94
N PRO A 152 -16.04 -5.27 12.64
CA PRO A 152 -16.93 -4.36 13.33
C PRO A 152 -18.38 -4.80 13.11
N VAL A 153 -19.09 -5.08 14.21
CA VAL A 153 -20.52 -5.35 14.17
C VAL A 153 -21.24 -4.03 13.88
N GLU A 154 -21.91 -3.93 12.74
CA GLU A 154 -22.85 -2.84 12.51
C GLU A 154 -24.01 -3.05 13.50
N SER A 155 -24.13 -2.19 14.52
CA SER A 155 -25.27 -2.21 15.41
C SER A 155 -26.53 -1.92 14.60
N GLU A 156 -27.40 -2.92 14.44
CA GLU A 156 -28.72 -2.85 13.80
C GLU A 156 -29.74 -1.96 14.58
N GLU A 157 -29.31 -0.87 15.21
CA GLU A 157 -30.19 0.09 15.91
C GLU A 157 -30.52 1.34 15.08
N ALA A 158 -30.32 1.30 13.76
CA ALA A 158 -30.99 2.25 12.88
C ALA A 158 -32.41 1.71 12.59
N SER A 159 -33.36 2.10 13.43
CA SER A 159 -34.79 1.82 13.25
C SER A 159 -35.23 2.01 11.79
N VAL A 160 -36.03 1.05 11.31
CA VAL A 160 -36.50 0.90 9.92
C VAL A 160 -37.28 2.13 9.40
N SER A 161 -37.53 3.13 10.24
CA SER A 161 -38.14 4.42 9.89
C SER A 161 -37.20 5.50 9.36
N GLU A 162 -35.87 5.35 9.44
CA GLU A 162 -34.89 6.35 8.91
C GLU A 162 -34.12 5.88 7.65
N VAL A 163 -34.60 4.80 7.02
CA VAL A 163 -33.91 4.03 5.96
C VAL A 163 -33.72 4.81 4.65
N THR A 164 -34.28 6.01 4.50
CA THR A 164 -34.12 6.81 3.26
C THR A 164 -32.98 7.83 3.30
N HIS A 165 -32.39 8.14 4.47
CA HIS A 165 -31.33 9.17 4.57
C HIS A 165 -30.06 8.75 5.32
N SER A 166 -30.07 7.67 6.10
CA SER A 166 -28.93 7.29 6.96
C SER A 166 -27.87 6.40 6.30
N ASN A 167 -28.16 5.75 5.16
CA ASN A 167 -27.19 4.90 4.43
C ASN A 167 -25.92 5.66 3.95
N PHE A 168 -25.91 6.99 4.03
CA PHE A 168 -24.77 7.81 3.60
C PHE A 168 -23.82 8.22 4.73
N LEU A 169 -24.19 8.09 6.01
CA LEU A 169 -23.39 8.60 7.14
C LEU A 169 -22.58 7.49 7.85
N VAL A 170 -21.87 6.67 7.09
CA VAL A 170 -20.82 5.82 7.66
C VAL A 170 -19.62 6.69 8.05
N SER A 171 -19.14 6.52 9.29
CA SER A 171 -18.02 7.30 9.82
C SER A 171 -16.73 6.99 9.04
N ARG A 172 -15.91 8.03 8.78
CA ARG A 172 -14.55 7.85 8.20
C ARG A 172 -13.69 6.85 8.98
N LYS A 173 -13.93 6.71 10.29
CA LYS A 173 -13.23 5.74 11.15
C LYS A 173 -13.52 4.30 10.71
N THR A 174 -14.77 4.00 10.36
CA THR A 174 -15.18 2.66 9.90
C THR A 174 -14.49 2.30 8.58
N THR A 175 -14.51 3.20 7.58
CA THR A 175 -13.80 2.98 6.30
C THR A 175 -12.29 2.82 6.49
N THR A 176 -11.70 3.58 7.43
CA THR A 176 -10.27 3.48 7.77
C THR A 176 -9.92 2.11 8.34
N TRP A 177 -10.76 1.53 9.20
CA TRP A 177 -10.55 0.17 9.70
C TRP A 177 -10.53 -0.86 8.56
N TRP A 178 -11.47 -0.77 7.62
CA TRP A 178 -11.52 -1.66 6.45
C TRP A 178 -10.29 -1.53 5.56
N GLN A 179 -9.82 -0.29 5.37
CA GLN A 179 -8.57 -0.02 4.66
C GLN A 179 -7.37 -0.67 5.35
N HIS A 180 -7.25 -0.51 6.67
CA HIS A 180 -6.20 -1.13 7.46
C HIS A 180 -6.26 -2.66 7.40
N LYS A 181 -7.44 -3.25 7.57
CA LYS A 181 -7.64 -4.71 7.48
C LYS A 181 -7.18 -5.27 6.14
N ILE A 182 -7.57 -4.65 5.02
CA ILE A 182 -7.17 -5.16 3.71
C ILE A 182 -5.68 -4.95 3.41
N MET A 183 -5.07 -3.87 3.91
CA MET A 183 -3.62 -3.65 3.77
C MET A 183 -2.81 -4.69 4.55
N LEU A 184 -3.26 -5.09 5.75
CA LEU A 184 -2.65 -6.18 6.51
C LEU A 184 -2.72 -7.51 5.74
N LEU A 185 -3.91 -7.86 5.22
CA LEU A 185 -4.10 -9.06 4.41
C LEU A 185 -3.24 -9.04 3.15
N LEU A 186 -3.20 -7.92 2.43
CA LEU A 186 -2.37 -7.75 1.24
C LEU A 186 -0.87 -7.89 1.56
N CYS A 187 -0.42 -7.35 2.68
CA CYS A 187 0.97 -7.50 3.14
C CYS A 187 1.32 -8.96 3.39
N ASP A 188 0.49 -9.69 4.13
CA ASP A 188 0.71 -11.11 4.43
C ASP A 188 0.73 -11.96 3.14
N ILE A 189 -0.21 -11.71 2.22
CA ILE A 189 -0.25 -12.36 0.91
C ILE A 189 1.02 -12.05 0.10
N THR A 190 1.51 -10.81 0.16
CA THR A 190 2.73 -10.39 -0.55
C THR A 190 3.98 -11.04 0.04
N GLU A 191 4.11 -11.09 1.37
CA GLU A 191 5.20 -11.80 2.05
C GLU A 191 5.19 -13.30 1.72
N TYR A 192 4.00 -13.91 1.64
CA TYR A 192 3.83 -15.30 1.23
C TYR A 192 4.23 -15.53 -0.24
N LEU A 193 3.82 -14.65 -1.16
CA LEU A 193 4.20 -14.73 -2.58
C LEU A 193 5.71 -14.57 -2.78
N ASN A 194 6.35 -13.71 -2.00
CA ASN A 194 7.79 -13.44 -2.15
C ASN A 194 8.63 -14.25 -1.16
N ALA A 195 8.08 -15.36 -0.66
CA ALA A 195 8.75 -16.22 0.30
C ALA A 195 9.97 -16.95 -0.31
N SER A 196 11.18 -16.56 0.12
CA SER A 196 12.45 -17.16 -0.32
C SER A 196 12.90 -18.38 0.49
N GLU A 197 12.20 -18.72 1.58
CA GLU A 197 12.54 -19.88 2.43
C GLU A 197 12.34 -21.20 1.69
N VAL A 198 13.40 -22.01 1.58
CA VAL A 198 13.33 -23.35 0.97
C VAL A 198 12.52 -24.26 1.89
N SER A 199 11.47 -24.90 1.37
CA SER A 199 10.65 -25.84 2.13
C SER A 199 11.50 -27.00 2.64
N THR A 200 11.39 -27.33 3.92
CA THR A 200 11.98 -28.58 4.43
C THR A 200 11.25 -29.79 3.83
N LYS A 201 11.86 -30.97 3.90
CA LYS A 201 11.22 -32.23 3.47
C LYS A 201 9.86 -32.43 4.16
N HIS A 202 9.82 -32.21 5.47
CA HIS A 202 8.59 -32.29 6.26
C HIS A 202 7.53 -31.30 5.76
N ASP A 203 7.91 -30.05 5.46
CA ASP A 203 6.94 -29.04 4.97
C ASP A 203 6.38 -29.40 3.59
N PHE A 204 7.20 -30.03 2.74
CA PHE A 204 6.79 -30.49 1.41
C PHE A 204 5.83 -31.67 1.49
N GLU A 205 6.14 -32.67 2.32
CA GLU A 205 5.29 -33.84 2.56
C GLU A 205 3.97 -33.45 3.21
N ALA A 206 4.01 -32.51 4.16
CA ALA A 206 2.82 -31.98 4.82
C ALA A 206 2.07 -30.91 3.99
N ASN A 207 2.49 -30.59 2.76
CA ASN A 207 1.88 -29.56 1.90
C ASN A 207 1.69 -28.17 2.57
N ARG A 208 2.56 -27.79 3.52
CA ARG A 208 2.35 -26.60 4.36
C ARG A 208 2.17 -25.29 3.58
N ARG A 209 2.85 -25.15 2.43
CA ARG A 209 2.68 -23.95 1.58
C ARG A 209 1.27 -23.85 1.01
N PHE A 210 0.65 -24.96 0.63
CA PHE A 210 -0.72 -24.98 0.13
C PHE A 210 -1.72 -24.72 1.26
N ASP A 211 -1.49 -25.26 2.45
CA ASP A 211 -2.34 -24.98 3.61
C ASP A 211 -2.25 -23.53 4.06
N ARG A 212 -1.06 -22.92 4.01
CA ARG A 212 -0.91 -21.47 4.21
C ARG A 212 -1.70 -20.66 3.18
N TRP A 213 -1.64 -21.06 1.90
CA TRP A 213 -2.44 -20.43 0.85
C TRP A 213 -3.95 -20.54 1.15
N LYS A 214 -4.44 -21.72 1.55
CA LYS A 214 -5.85 -21.90 1.94
C LYS A 214 -6.24 -20.98 3.10
N SER A 215 -5.40 -20.87 4.11
CA SER A 215 -5.63 -19.98 5.25
C SER A 215 -5.75 -18.51 4.82
N LEU A 216 -4.88 -18.05 3.91
CA LEU A 216 -4.96 -16.69 3.36
C LEU A 216 -6.21 -16.51 2.49
N ASN A 217 -6.59 -17.52 1.71
CA ASN A 217 -7.82 -17.50 0.92
C ASN A 217 -9.08 -17.38 1.79
N LEU A 218 -9.15 -18.17 2.86
CA LEU A 218 -10.26 -18.11 3.83
C LEU A 218 -10.39 -16.72 4.46
N GLN A 219 -9.27 -16.10 4.86
CA GLN A 219 -9.30 -14.73 5.41
C GLN A 219 -9.81 -13.70 4.39
N LEU A 220 -9.47 -13.86 3.11
CA LEU A 220 -9.90 -12.96 2.04
C LEU A 220 -11.37 -13.17 1.65
N GLU A 221 -11.85 -14.42 1.69
CA GLU A 221 -13.27 -14.76 1.54
C GLU A 221 -14.11 -14.24 2.70
N GLU A 222 -13.60 -14.34 3.93
CA GLU A 222 -14.23 -13.77 5.12
C GLU A 222 -14.32 -12.24 5.03
N PHE A 223 -13.26 -11.58 4.53
CA PHE A 223 -13.27 -10.15 4.27
C PHE A 223 -14.34 -9.76 3.26
N GLU A 224 -14.48 -10.52 2.16
CA GLU A 224 -15.53 -10.30 1.16
C GLU A 224 -16.94 -10.50 1.72
N LYS A 225 -17.13 -11.56 2.51
CA LYS A 225 -18.43 -11.91 3.11
C LYS A 225 -18.91 -10.83 4.07
N ASN A 226 -18.01 -10.29 4.89
CA ASN A 226 -18.34 -9.26 5.87
C ASN A 226 -18.31 -7.84 5.29
N MET A 227 -17.87 -7.67 4.03
CA MET A 227 -17.75 -6.34 3.41
C MET A 227 -19.13 -5.66 3.32
N PRO A 228 -19.33 -4.52 4.01
CA PRO A 228 -20.60 -3.83 4.02
C PRO A 228 -20.94 -3.21 2.66
N VAL A 229 -22.23 -2.96 2.43
CA VAL A 229 -22.76 -2.52 1.13
C VAL A 229 -22.15 -1.20 0.68
N TYR A 230 -21.84 -0.28 1.59
CA TYR A 230 -21.25 1.02 1.24
C TYR A 230 -19.82 0.92 0.67
N LEU A 231 -19.12 -0.21 0.88
CA LEU A 231 -17.81 -0.46 0.27
C LEU A 231 -17.91 -1.08 -1.12
N LYS A 232 -19.09 -1.51 -1.54
CA LYS A 232 -19.31 -2.07 -2.87
C LYS A 232 -19.41 -0.94 -3.91
N PRO A 233 -19.09 -1.22 -5.18
CA PRO A 233 -19.29 -0.25 -6.26
C PRO A 233 -20.75 0.20 -6.34
N LEU A 234 -20.97 1.52 -6.43
CA LEU A 234 -22.28 2.11 -6.72
C LEU A 234 -22.68 1.88 -8.17
N ILE A 235 -21.70 1.98 -9.07
CA ILE A 235 -21.88 1.75 -10.50
C ILE A 235 -20.76 0.84 -10.97
N TYR A 236 -21.12 -0.31 -11.54
CA TYR A 236 -20.19 -1.21 -12.23
C TYR A 236 -20.66 -1.37 -13.67
N LYS A 237 -19.93 -0.77 -14.62
CA LYS A 237 -20.13 -1.00 -16.04
C LYS A 237 -18.97 -1.85 -16.56
N PRO A 238 -19.19 -3.14 -16.90
CA PRO A 238 -18.12 -4.03 -17.34
C PRO A 238 -17.47 -3.52 -18.63
N ALA A 239 -16.29 -4.06 -18.94
CA ALA A 239 -15.67 -3.89 -20.26
C ALA A 239 -16.62 -4.41 -21.36
N SER A 240 -16.65 -3.73 -22.50
CA SER A 240 -17.49 -4.02 -23.67
C SER A 240 -16.69 -3.79 -24.95
N GLY A 241 -17.29 -4.04 -26.13
CA GLY A 241 -16.61 -3.79 -27.41
C GLY A 241 -16.08 -2.35 -27.56
N ASP A 242 -16.80 -1.37 -26.99
CA ASP A 242 -16.44 0.05 -27.03
C ASP A 242 -15.60 0.50 -25.81
N ARG A 243 -15.33 -0.40 -24.87
CA ARG A 243 -14.64 -0.06 -23.63
C ARG A 243 -13.75 -1.20 -23.13
N LEU A 244 -12.44 -1.00 -23.20
CA LEU A 244 -11.45 -2.03 -22.88
C LEU A 244 -11.37 -2.36 -21.38
N PHE A 245 -11.69 -1.38 -20.51
CA PHE A 245 -11.67 -1.53 -19.05
C PHE A 245 -13.03 -1.19 -18.40
N PRO A 246 -13.38 -1.79 -17.26
CA PRO A 246 -14.62 -1.47 -16.57
C PRO A 246 -14.62 -0.04 -15.99
N LEU A 247 -15.77 0.62 -15.97
CA LEU A 247 -15.98 1.85 -15.19
C LEU A 247 -16.61 1.49 -13.85
N ILE A 248 -15.96 1.91 -12.77
CA ILE A 248 -16.28 1.48 -11.41
C ILE A 248 -16.32 2.69 -10.48
N TYR A 249 -17.53 3.18 -10.18
CA TYR A 249 -17.72 4.30 -9.27
C TYR A 249 -18.06 3.80 -7.87
N PHE A 250 -17.40 4.38 -6.89
CA PHE A 250 -17.62 4.21 -5.46
C PHE A 250 -18.15 5.50 -4.84
N LYS A 251 -18.65 5.40 -3.61
CA LYS A 251 -19.13 6.53 -2.82
C LYS A 251 -18.08 7.63 -2.66
N ASP A 252 -16.83 7.26 -2.40
CA ASP A 252 -15.71 8.18 -2.20
C ASP A 252 -14.37 7.52 -2.57
N GLU A 253 -13.29 8.32 -2.60
CA GLU A 253 -11.95 7.87 -2.94
C GLU A 253 -11.39 6.84 -1.95
N GLN A 254 -11.73 6.95 -0.66
CA GLN A 254 -11.26 6.02 0.36
C GLN A 254 -11.82 4.62 0.08
N THR A 255 -13.10 4.54 -0.26
CA THR A 255 -13.77 3.30 -0.66
C THR A 255 -13.11 2.70 -1.90
N ALA A 256 -12.81 3.52 -2.90
CA ALA A 256 -12.10 3.07 -4.10
C ALA A 256 -10.72 2.46 -3.75
N ILE A 257 -9.98 3.05 -2.80
CA ILE A 257 -8.69 2.53 -2.33
C ILE A 257 -8.86 1.18 -1.61
N VAL A 258 -9.89 1.02 -0.77
CA VAL A 258 -10.19 -0.27 -0.11
C VAL A 258 -10.42 -1.36 -1.17
N THR A 259 -11.29 -1.10 -2.15
CA THR A 259 -11.60 -2.08 -3.20
C THR A 259 -10.41 -2.34 -4.11
N LEU A 260 -9.60 -1.33 -4.42
CA LEU A 260 -8.37 -1.50 -5.20
C LEU A 260 -7.41 -2.48 -4.52
N ASN A 261 -7.11 -2.25 -3.24
CA ASN A 261 -6.23 -3.13 -2.45
C ASN A 261 -6.80 -4.53 -2.32
N TYR A 262 -8.13 -4.65 -2.20
CA TYR A 262 -8.82 -5.93 -2.19
C TYR A 262 -8.68 -6.71 -3.51
N LYS A 263 -8.87 -6.05 -4.65
CA LYS A 263 -8.66 -6.67 -5.97
C LYS A 263 -7.21 -7.05 -6.19
N LEU A 264 -6.27 -6.22 -5.73
CA LEU A 264 -4.85 -6.50 -5.76
C LEU A 264 -4.49 -7.70 -4.87
N ALA A 265 -5.10 -7.84 -3.69
CA ALA A 265 -4.92 -9.00 -2.81
C ALA A 265 -5.41 -10.29 -3.48
N LYS A 266 -6.60 -10.27 -4.10
CA LYS A 266 -7.13 -11.41 -4.89
C LYS A 266 -6.19 -11.79 -6.03
N LEU A 267 -5.68 -10.81 -6.78
CA LEU A 267 -4.75 -11.04 -7.87
C LEU A 267 -3.46 -11.67 -7.37
N THR A 268 -2.86 -11.09 -6.34
CA THR A 268 -1.59 -11.54 -5.74
C THR A 268 -1.71 -12.95 -5.16
N LEU A 269 -2.82 -13.25 -4.47
CA LEU A 269 -3.07 -14.57 -3.89
C LEU A 269 -3.26 -15.66 -4.96
N HIS A 270 -3.97 -15.34 -6.05
CA HIS A 270 -4.11 -16.27 -7.17
C HIS A 270 -2.77 -16.49 -7.88
N VAL A 271 -1.94 -15.46 -8.01
CA VAL A 271 -0.57 -15.62 -8.53
C VAL A 271 0.26 -16.51 -7.63
N ALA A 272 0.10 -16.40 -6.31
CA ALA A 272 0.76 -17.25 -5.34
C ALA A 272 0.28 -18.72 -5.44
N LEU A 273 -1.01 -18.98 -5.71
CA LEU A 273 -1.49 -20.33 -6.04
C LEU A 273 -0.75 -20.92 -7.26
N CYS A 274 -0.54 -20.12 -8.30
CA CYS A 274 0.14 -20.61 -9.50
C CYS A 274 1.65 -20.83 -9.31
N ARG A 275 2.30 -20.08 -8.42
CA ARG A 275 3.78 -20.03 -8.32
C ARG A 275 4.36 -20.67 -7.07
N ASN A 276 3.66 -20.61 -5.93
CA ASN A 276 4.24 -20.88 -4.61
C ASN A 276 3.67 -22.10 -3.89
N THR A 277 2.54 -22.65 -4.34
CA THR A 277 1.95 -23.86 -3.75
C THR A 277 2.60 -25.11 -4.36
N VAL A 278 3.88 -25.31 -4.04
CA VAL A 278 4.63 -26.51 -4.37
C VAL A 278 4.55 -27.47 -3.18
N GLY A 279 4.08 -28.70 -3.41
CA GLY A 279 3.92 -29.74 -2.39
C GLY A 279 3.87 -31.14 -3.00
N GLN A 280 3.84 -32.16 -2.14
CA GLN A 280 3.77 -33.56 -2.58
C GLN A 280 2.49 -33.85 -3.38
N ASN A 281 1.36 -33.26 -2.98
CA ASN A 281 0.08 -33.49 -3.63
C ASN A 281 -0.23 -32.41 -4.69
N LYS A 282 0.38 -32.55 -5.87
CA LYS A 282 0.18 -31.64 -7.00
C LYS A 282 -1.26 -31.66 -7.54
N GLU A 283 -1.98 -32.77 -7.39
CA GLU A 283 -3.35 -32.91 -7.90
C GLU A 283 -4.31 -31.98 -7.16
N LEU A 284 -4.20 -31.86 -5.84
CA LEU A 284 -5.01 -30.93 -5.05
C LEU A 284 -4.84 -29.48 -5.51
N VAL A 285 -3.59 -29.06 -5.75
CA VAL A 285 -3.29 -27.71 -6.26
C VAL A 285 -3.92 -27.49 -7.64
N GLN A 286 -3.81 -28.48 -8.53
CA GLN A 286 -4.41 -28.39 -9.87
C GLN A 286 -5.94 -28.34 -9.83
N GLN A 287 -6.58 -29.11 -8.94
CA GLN A 287 -8.02 -29.06 -8.72
C GLN A 287 -8.46 -27.67 -8.26
N GLU A 288 -7.69 -27.05 -7.36
CA GLU A 288 -7.97 -25.70 -6.88
C GLU A 288 -7.84 -24.66 -8.00
N ILE A 289 -6.78 -24.72 -8.81
CA ILE A 289 -6.59 -23.82 -9.97
C ILE A 289 -7.77 -23.93 -10.96
N LYS A 290 -8.30 -25.13 -11.18
CA LYS A 290 -9.43 -25.37 -12.09
C LYS A 290 -10.74 -24.73 -11.64
N LYS A 291 -10.88 -24.34 -10.37
CA LYS A 291 -12.07 -23.61 -9.89
C LYS A 291 -12.13 -22.18 -10.43
N TYR A 292 -11.00 -21.63 -10.87
CA TYR A 292 -10.90 -20.28 -11.40
C TYR A 292 -11.02 -20.29 -12.93
N ALA A 293 -11.65 -19.24 -13.48
CA ALA A 293 -11.68 -19.04 -14.92
C ALA A 293 -10.26 -18.88 -15.49
N THR A 294 -10.03 -19.33 -16.73
CA THR A 294 -8.71 -19.26 -17.37
C THR A 294 -8.15 -17.83 -17.47
N ASN A 295 -9.03 -16.85 -17.67
CA ASN A 295 -8.70 -15.42 -17.74
C ASN A 295 -8.83 -14.68 -16.39
N TYR A 296 -8.89 -15.38 -15.26
CA TYR A 296 -9.14 -14.77 -13.94
C TYR A 296 -8.13 -13.67 -13.58
N ARG A 297 -6.83 -13.88 -13.83
CA ARG A 297 -5.77 -12.88 -13.59
C ARG A 297 -5.93 -11.63 -14.45
N GLU A 298 -6.28 -11.83 -15.72
CA GLU A 298 -6.51 -10.73 -16.66
C GLU A 298 -7.74 -9.92 -16.23
N LYS A 299 -8.85 -10.60 -15.89
CA LYS A 299 -10.07 -9.96 -15.38
C LYS A 299 -9.81 -9.11 -14.14
N LEU A 300 -9.11 -9.66 -13.15
CA LEU A 300 -8.75 -8.90 -11.94
C LEU A 300 -7.85 -7.71 -12.25
N SER A 301 -6.92 -7.88 -13.20
CA SER A 301 -6.03 -6.79 -13.64
C SER A 301 -6.82 -5.68 -14.35
N LYS A 302 -7.81 -6.03 -15.18
CA LYS A 302 -8.72 -5.07 -15.79
C LYS A 302 -9.57 -4.34 -14.76
N ASP A 303 -10.07 -5.03 -13.72
CA ASP A 303 -10.76 -4.37 -12.60
C ASP A 303 -9.85 -3.36 -11.90
N VAL A 304 -8.58 -3.71 -11.59
CA VAL A 304 -7.60 -2.80 -10.97
C VAL A 304 -7.35 -1.57 -11.84
N VAL A 305 -7.11 -1.76 -13.15
CA VAL A 305 -6.91 -0.66 -14.09
C VAL A 305 -8.16 0.19 -14.22
N GLY A 306 -9.34 -0.43 -14.31
CA GLY A 306 -10.64 0.26 -14.43
C GLY A 306 -10.96 1.14 -13.21
N ILE A 307 -10.64 0.69 -11.99
CA ILE A 307 -10.73 1.55 -10.79
C ILE A 307 -9.81 2.77 -10.98
N MET A 308 -8.56 2.58 -11.37
CA MET A 308 -7.62 3.70 -11.52
C MET A 308 -7.98 4.67 -12.66
N GLN A 309 -8.52 4.16 -13.76
CA GLN A 309 -9.02 4.97 -14.86
C GLN A 309 -10.28 5.75 -14.50
N THR A 310 -11.18 5.17 -13.71
CA THR A 310 -12.43 5.88 -13.31
C THR A 310 -12.12 7.15 -12.51
N TYR A 311 -10.98 7.18 -11.82
CA TYR A 311 -10.51 8.32 -11.03
C TYR A 311 -9.25 8.97 -11.63
N ASP A 312 -9.08 8.91 -12.96
CA ASP A 312 -7.92 9.46 -13.67
C ASP A 312 -7.84 11.00 -13.69
N SER A 313 -8.86 11.69 -13.23
CA SER A 313 -8.84 13.14 -13.00
C SER A 313 -8.45 13.49 -11.56
N ASN A 314 -8.44 12.51 -10.65
CA ASN A 314 -8.19 12.72 -9.24
C ASN A 314 -6.72 12.46 -8.87
N GLN A 315 -5.94 13.53 -8.89
CA GLN A 315 -4.51 13.53 -8.56
C GLN A 315 -4.17 13.03 -7.14
N LYS A 316 -5.15 12.95 -6.22
CA LYS A 316 -4.94 12.46 -4.85
C LYS A 316 -4.83 10.93 -4.78
N ILE A 317 -5.42 10.21 -5.73
CA ILE A 317 -5.47 8.73 -5.73
C ILE A 317 -4.20 8.13 -6.37
N TRP A 318 -3.53 8.88 -7.24
CA TRP A 318 -2.48 8.33 -8.10
C TRP A 318 -1.18 7.94 -7.39
N PRO A 319 -0.59 8.78 -6.53
CA PRO A 319 0.70 8.48 -5.90
C PRO A 319 0.71 7.20 -5.07
N VAL A 320 -0.39 7.01 -4.34
CA VAL A 320 -0.53 5.90 -3.42
C VAL A 320 -0.75 4.58 -4.14
N ASN A 321 -1.12 4.59 -5.43
CA ASN A 321 -1.61 3.40 -6.15
C ASN A 321 -0.85 3.05 -7.43
N ILE A 322 0.19 3.79 -7.82
CA ILE A 322 0.99 3.47 -9.02
C ILE A 322 1.55 2.03 -9.01
N HIS A 323 1.83 1.51 -7.82
CA HIS A 323 2.28 0.14 -7.63
C HIS A 323 1.22 -0.90 -8.06
N ALA A 324 -0.07 -0.59 -7.90
CA ALA A 324 -1.17 -1.45 -8.32
C ALA A 324 -1.24 -1.55 -9.85
N LEU A 325 -1.02 -0.45 -10.60
CA LEU A 325 -0.89 -0.51 -12.08
C LEU A 325 0.26 -1.41 -12.50
N ARG A 326 1.44 -1.26 -11.87
CA ARG A 326 2.61 -2.08 -12.18
C ARG A 326 2.33 -3.57 -11.99
N GLN A 327 1.57 -3.94 -10.95
CA GLN A 327 1.19 -5.32 -10.71
C GLN A 327 0.15 -5.83 -11.71
N ALA A 328 -0.90 -5.05 -11.99
CA ALA A 328 -1.93 -5.41 -12.95
C ALA A 328 -1.39 -5.55 -14.39
N ALA A 329 -0.48 -4.66 -14.80
CA ALA A 329 0.10 -4.63 -16.13
C ALA A 329 0.78 -5.94 -16.56
N LYS A 330 1.23 -6.77 -15.61
CA LYS A 330 1.91 -8.05 -15.88
C LYS A 330 1.00 -9.11 -16.48
N TYR A 331 -0.31 -8.97 -16.30
CA TYR A 331 -1.30 -9.98 -16.69
C TYR A 331 -2.24 -9.49 -17.79
N ILE A 332 -1.91 -8.35 -18.41
CA ILE A 332 -2.55 -7.87 -19.63
C ILE A 332 -1.60 -8.15 -20.78
N ASP A 333 -2.09 -8.78 -21.85
CA ASP A 333 -1.26 -9.17 -22.99
C ASP A 333 -0.68 -7.93 -23.67
N LYS A 334 0.64 -7.89 -23.83
CA LYS A 334 1.37 -6.76 -24.42
C LYS A 334 0.97 -6.46 -25.86
N ASN A 335 0.44 -7.45 -26.56
CA ASN A 335 0.00 -7.31 -27.95
C ASN A 335 -1.49 -6.95 -28.07
N SER A 336 -2.22 -6.87 -26.94
CA SER A 336 -3.64 -6.52 -26.93
C SER A 336 -3.88 -5.01 -27.03
N PRO A 337 -5.04 -4.56 -27.55
CA PRO A 337 -5.43 -3.16 -27.51
C PRO A 337 -5.49 -2.61 -26.08
N ASP A 338 -5.85 -3.45 -25.10
CA ASP A 338 -5.92 -3.09 -23.68
C ASP A 338 -4.57 -2.60 -23.16
N PHE A 339 -3.47 -3.21 -23.61
CA PHE A 339 -2.13 -2.78 -23.22
C PHE A 339 -1.75 -1.42 -23.81
N ALA A 340 -2.23 -1.09 -25.01
CA ALA A 340 -2.00 0.22 -25.60
C ALA A 340 -2.71 1.33 -24.79
N GLU A 341 -3.95 1.10 -24.37
CA GLU A 341 -4.69 2.04 -23.51
C GLU A 341 -4.07 2.12 -22.10
N LEU A 342 -3.70 0.97 -21.52
CA LEU A 342 -2.96 0.93 -20.25
C LEU A 342 -1.65 1.72 -20.33
N LYS A 343 -0.91 1.63 -21.44
CA LYS A 343 0.34 2.36 -21.63
C LYS A 343 0.11 3.87 -21.58
N GLN A 344 -0.99 4.38 -22.14
CA GLN A 344 -1.34 5.79 -22.04
C GLN A 344 -1.62 6.21 -20.59
N LEU A 345 -2.36 5.40 -19.85
CA LEU A 345 -2.58 5.64 -18.41
C LEU A 345 -1.27 5.62 -17.62
N ILE A 346 -0.39 4.64 -17.87
CA ILE A 346 0.92 4.55 -17.23
C ILE A 346 1.75 5.80 -17.53
N ILE A 347 1.78 6.28 -18.77
CA ILE A 347 2.49 7.51 -19.13
C ILE A 347 1.90 8.71 -18.37
N LYS A 348 0.58 8.84 -18.32
CA LYS A 348 -0.12 9.93 -17.60
C LYS A 348 0.24 9.92 -16.10
N VAL A 349 0.19 8.74 -15.47
CA VAL A 349 0.52 8.56 -14.05
C VAL A 349 2.02 8.73 -13.79
N ALA A 350 2.87 8.26 -14.71
CA ALA A 350 4.32 8.43 -14.65
C ALA A 350 4.71 9.90 -14.80
N ASN A 351 4.06 10.70 -15.64
CA ASN A 351 4.33 12.14 -15.75
C ASN A 351 3.89 12.94 -14.52
N PHE A 352 2.98 12.40 -13.71
CA PHE A 352 2.63 12.96 -12.40
C PHE A 352 3.57 12.45 -11.29
N SER A 353 4.01 11.20 -11.40
CA SER A 353 4.87 10.53 -10.41
C SER A 353 6.35 10.84 -10.59
N HIS A 354 6.77 11.11 -11.81
CA HIS A 354 8.06 11.66 -12.17
C HIS A 354 7.84 13.11 -12.52
N ALA A 355 8.66 14.01 -12.00
CA ALA A 355 8.87 15.27 -12.69
C ALA A 355 9.34 14.92 -14.10
N GLY A 356 8.42 14.95 -15.06
CA GLY A 356 8.78 14.90 -16.46
C GLY A 356 9.68 16.09 -16.75
N LEU A 357 10.94 15.82 -17.04
CA LEU A 357 11.70 16.54 -18.07
C LEU A 357 11.82 18.07 -17.93
N HIS A 358 12.30 18.57 -16.79
CA HIS A 358 13.00 19.88 -16.78
C HIS A 358 14.42 19.82 -16.22
N ILE A 359 14.85 18.71 -15.62
CA ILE A 359 16.27 18.54 -15.26
C ILE A 359 17.12 18.22 -16.50
N LYS A 360 16.53 17.60 -17.53
CA LYS A 360 17.23 17.37 -18.80
C LYS A 360 17.37 18.67 -19.61
N SER A 361 16.33 19.50 -19.69
CA SER A 361 16.43 20.81 -20.34
C SER A 361 17.39 21.74 -19.60
N MET A 362 17.42 21.73 -18.25
CA MET A 362 18.37 22.56 -17.50
C MET A 362 19.82 22.09 -17.56
N VAL A 363 20.08 20.79 -17.81
CA VAL A 363 21.43 20.26 -18.01
C VAL A 363 21.89 20.43 -19.46
N ASP A 364 20.97 20.34 -20.42
CA ASP A 364 21.23 20.57 -21.84
C ASP A 364 21.40 22.09 -22.12
N GLU A 365 20.64 22.98 -21.46
CA GLU A 365 20.79 24.45 -21.53
C GLU A 365 22.11 24.95 -20.90
N GLN A 366 22.69 24.21 -19.94
CA GLN A 366 24.03 24.51 -19.41
C GLN A 366 25.17 23.92 -20.25
N ALA A 367 24.86 23.04 -21.20
CA ALA A 367 25.82 22.46 -22.14
C ALA A 367 25.88 23.22 -23.47
N GLU A 368 24.86 24.01 -23.81
CA GLU A 368 24.81 24.86 -25.01
C GLU A 368 25.40 26.28 -24.79
N ASP A 369 25.69 26.68 -23.54
CA ASP A 369 26.36 27.94 -23.17
C ASP A 369 27.88 27.78 -22.93
N LYS A 370 28.56 26.93 -23.71
CA LYS A 370 30.04 26.82 -23.74
C LYS A 370 30.63 26.82 -25.14
#